data_AF-A0A2U2HF37-F1
#
_entry.id   AF-A0A2U2HF37-F1
#
_cell.length_a   1.000
_cell.length_b   1.000
_cell.length_c   1.000
_cell.angle_alpha   90.00
_cell.angle_beta   90.00
_cell.angle_gamma   90.00
#
_symmetry.space_group_name_H-M   'P 1'
#
loop_
_entity.id
_entity.type
_entity.pdbx_description
1 polymer ?
#
loop_
_entity_poly.entity_id
_entity_poly.type
_entity_poly.pdbx_seq_one_letter_code
_entity_poly.pdbx_strand_id
1 'polypeptide(L)'
;MLPRADSVAPVGRAEAAARVEGVAHARQEQFQRALSMQVGQSVLGEIMARHTDGSYLVRLGAAAARMQLPAGLQPGAQIPMTLLALAPRPTFALGAAAGLPGASDAAPLLVFADGADDA
;
A
#
# COMPACT_ATOMS: atom_id res chain seq x y z
N MET A 1 -51.66 4.81 36.27
CA MET A 1 -51.40 5.20 34.86
C MET A 1 -49.91 5.48 34.73
N LEU A 2 -49.31 5.05 33.62
CA LEU A 2 -47.95 4.51 33.43
C LEU A 2 -46.72 5.31 33.96
N PRO A 3 -45.62 4.60 34.31
CA PRO A 3 -44.29 5.15 34.54
C PRO A 3 -43.55 5.39 33.21
N ARG A 4 -42.71 6.44 33.13
CA ARG A 4 -41.68 6.54 32.08
C ARG A 4 -40.33 6.78 32.74
N ALA A 5 -39.56 5.70 32.87
CA ALA A 5 -38.11 5.78 33.02
C ALA A 5 -37.53 6.07 31.64
N ASP A 6 -37.02 7.28 31.44
CA ASP A 6 -36.15 7.56 30.29
C ASP A 6 -34.71 7.27 30.74
N SER A 7 -34.29 6.03 30.54
CA SER A 7 -32.92 5.59 30.77
C SER A 7 -32.07 6.04 29.59
N VAL A 8 -31.30 7.11 29.79
CA VAL A 8 -30.28 7.54 28.82
C VAL A 8 -29.15 6.51 28.85
N ALA A 9 -29.10 5.66 27.82
CA ALA A 9 -27.99 4.75 27.60
C ALA A 9 -26.70 5.56 27.37
N PRO A 10 -25.57 5.23 28.03
CA PRO A 10 -24.30 5.85 27.68
C PRO A 10 -23.93 5.41 26.27
N VAL A 11 -23.86 6.37 25.36
CA VAL A 11 -23.25 6.20 24.03
C VAL A 11 -21.87 5.61 24.23
N GLY A 12 -21.73 4.34 23.83
CA GLY A 12 -20.48 3.60 23.88
C GLY A 12 -19.40 4.41 23.21
N ARG A 13 -18.36 4.72 23.99
CA ARG A 13 -17.10 5.29 23.51
C ARG A 13 -16.66 4.45 22.31
N ALA A 14 -16.59 5.06 21.14
CA ALA A 14 -16.17 4.39 19.91
C ALA A 14 -14.75 3.82 20.10
N GLU A 15 -14.67 2.52 20.39
CA GLU A 15 -13.46 1.70 20.36
C GLU A 15 -13.06 1.41 18.90
N ALA A 16 -12.91 2.46 18.10
CA ALA A 16 -12.46 2.36 16.71
C ALA A 16 -10.96 2.68 16.54
N ALA A 17 -10.22 2.89 17.64
CA ALA A 17 -8.82 3.31 17.58
C ALA A 17 -7.80 2.18 17.79
N ALA A 18 -8.17 1.06 18.43
CA ALA A 18 -7.21 -0.02 18.74
C ALA A 18 -7.19 -1.17 17.71
N ARG A 19 -8.19 -1.24 16.81
CA ARG A 19 -8.33 -2.30 15.78
C ARG A 19 -7.93 -1.81 14.39
N VAL A 20 -6.93 -0.95 14.29
CA VAL A 20 -6.39 -0.54 12.98
C VAL A 20 -4.98 -1.11 12.78
N GLU A 21 -4.18 -1.18 13.85
CA GLU A 21 -2.81 -1.71 13.78
C GLU A 21 -2.76 -3.21 13.47
N GLY A 22 -3.61 -4.03 14.11
CA GLY A 22 -3.61 -5.49 13.87
C GLY A 22 -4.10 -5.91 12.48
N VAL A 23 -5.01 -5.14 11.86
CA VAL A 23 -5.54 -5.42 10.52
C VAL A 23 -4.52 -5.03 9.45
N ALA A 24 -3.83 -3.89 9.63
CA ALA A 24 -2.73 -3.48 8.78
C ALA A 24 -1.61 -4.54 8.77
N HIS A 25 -1.27 -5.08 9.95
CA HIS A 25 -0.24 -6.11 10.08
C HIS A 25 -0.65 -7.42 9.38
N ALA A 26 -1.87 -7.93 9.62
CA ALA A 26 -2.35 -9.14 8.96
C ALA A 26 -2.42 -9.01 7.42
N ARG A 27 -2.82 -7.84 6.90
CA ARG A 27 -2.84 -7.55 5.46
C ARG A 27 -1.41 -7.44 4.90
N GLN A 28 -0.50 -6.82 5.65
CA GLN A 28 0.91 -6.74 5.25
C GLN A 28 1.57 -8.12 5.27
N GLU A 29 1.23 -9.00 6.22
CA GLU A 29 1.69 -10.38 6.25
C GLU A 29 1.14 -11.23 5.10
N GLN A 30 -0.14 -11.04 4.73
CA GLN A 30 -0.72 -11.70 3.55
C GLN A 30 -0.06 -11.24 2.25
N PHE A 31 0.19 -9.94 2.12
CA PHE A 31 0.91 -9.37 0.98
C PHE A 31 2.35 -9.88 0.92
N GLN A 32 3.05 -9.93 2.06
CA GLN A 32 4.39 -10.53 2.16
C GLN A 32 4.39 -12.01 1.75
N ARG A 33 3.41 -12.80 2.17
CA ARG A 33 3.28 -14.21 1.77
C ARG A 33 2.95 -14.37 0.28
N ALA A 34 2.14 -13.49 -0.29
CA ALA A 34 1.83 -13.52 -1.72
C ALA A 34 3.09 -13.21 -2.55
N LEU A 35 3.91 -12.29 -2.07
CA LEU A 35 5.13 -11.86 -2.74
C LEU A 35 6.37 -12.70 -2.43
N SER A 36 6.35 -13.59 -1.42
CA SER A 36 7.54 -14.37 -1.01
C SER A 36 8.12 -15.23 -2.12
N MET A 37 7.29 -15.64 -3.09
CA MET A 37 7.75 -16.38 -4.26
C MET A 37 8.23 -15.47 -5.42
N GLN A 38 8.09 -14.15 -5.29
CA GLN A 38 8.47 -13.16 -6.30
C GLN A 38 9.71 -12.34 -5.91
N VAL A 39 10.35 -12.64 -4.77
CA VAL A 39 11.57 -11.94 -4.34
C VAL A 39 12.70 -12.19 -5.33
N GLY A 40 13.40 -11.13 -5.73
CA GLY A 40 14.44 -11.17 -6.76
C GLY A 40 13.90 -11.16 -8.19
N GLN A 41 12.59 -11.20 -8.38
CA GLN A 41 11.97 -11.19 -9.71
C GLN A 41 11.56 -9.78 -10.12
N SER A 42 11.67 -9.52 -11.43
CA SER A 42 11.06 -8.34 -12.05
C SER A 42 9.55 -8.56 -12.18
N VAL A 43 8.77 -7.72 -11.53
CA VAL A 43 7.32 -7.67 -11.57
C VAL A 43 6.91 -6.37 -12.25
N LEU A 44 5.95 -6.47 -13.17
CA LEU A 44 5.38 -5.30 -13.80
C LEU A 44 4.29 -4.71 -12.89
N GLY A 45 4.54 -3.49 -12.41
CA GLY A 45 3.62 -2.73 -11.56
C GLY A 45 2.76 -1.80 -12.40
N GLU A 46 1.44 -1.89 -12.27
CA GLU A 46 0.51 -0.97 -12.94
C GLU A 46 -0.03 0.05 -11.94
N ILE A 47 0.05 1.32 -12.29
CA ILE A 47 -0.44 2.41 -11.44
C ILE A 47 -1.95 2.50 -11.61
N MET A 48 -2.69 2.21 -10.54
CA MET A 48 -4.15 2.28 -10.56
C MET A 48 -4.62 3.70 -10.30
N ALA A 49 -4.09 4.32 -9.25
CA ALA A 49 -4.53 5.62 -8.81
C ALA A 49 -3.41 6.38 -8.10
N ARG A 50 -3.54 7.71 -8.07
CA ARG A 50 -2.73 8.57 -7.22
C ARG A 50 -3.59 9.01 -6.04
N HIS A 51 -3.10 8.80 -4.83
CA HIS A 51 -3.73 9.32 -3.62
C HIS A 51 -3.35 10.79 -3.39
N THR A 52 -4.19 11.52 -2.67
CA THR A 52 -4.00 12.94 -2.33
C THR A 52 -2.78 13.20 -1.44
N ASP A 53 -2.33 12.18 -0.71
CA ASP A 53 -1.11 12.17 0.12
C ASP A 53 0.19 12.11 -0.70
N GLY A 54 0.11 11.91 -2.01
CA GLY A 54 1.29 11.80 -2.89
C GLY A 54 1.76 10.37 -3.15
N SER A 55 1.29 9.40 -2.38
CA SER A 55 1.43 7.97 -2.69
C SER A 55 0.58 7.52 -3.87
N TYR A 56 0.95 6.40 -4.47
CA TYR A 56 0.25 5.78 -5.59
C TYR A 56 -0.21 4.37 -5.22
N LEU A 57 -1.40 3.99 -5.70
CA LEU A 57 -1.86 2.62 -5.67
C LEU A 57 -1.27 1.89 -6.87
N VAL A 58 -0.48 0.85 -6.61
CA VAL A 58 0.19 0.05 -7.61
C VAL A 58 -0.29 -1.39 -7.51
N ARG A 59 -0.76 -1.95 -8.63
CA ARG A 59 -1.08 -3.37 -8.76
C ARG A 59 0.15 -4.12 -9.21
N LEU A 60 0.52 -5.14 -8.45
CA LEU A 60 1.66 -6.03 -8.67
C LEU A 60 1.13 -7.46 -8.79
N GLY A 61 0.95 -7.93 -10.02
CA GLY A 61 0.30 -9.21 -10.28
C GLY A 61 -1.12 -9.24 -9.70
N ALA A 62 -1.37 -10.16 -8.77
CA ALA A 62 -2.68 -10.33 -8.12
C ALA A 62 -2.88 -9.46 -6.87
N ALA A 63 -1.86 -8.73 -6.43
CA ALA A 63 -1.90 -7.95 -5.20
C ALA A 63 -1.81 -6.45 -5.51
N ALA A 64 -2.43 -5.61 -4.68
CA ALA A 64 -2.32 -4.16 -4.77
C ALA A 64 -1.65 -3.61 -3.51
N ALA A 65 -0.79 -2.61 -3.70
CA ALA A 65 -0.08 -1.96 -2.63
C ALA A 65 0.04 -0.46 -2.88
N ARG A 66 0.00 0.30 -1.80
CA ARG A 66 0.27 1.73 -1.78
C ARG A 66 1.77 1.95 -1.69
N MET A 67 2.32 2.72 -2.61
CA MET A 67 3.75 3.00 -2.72
C MET A 67 3.99 4.51 -2.81
N GLN A 68 5.04 4.98 -2.14
CA GLN A 68 5.52 6.35 -2.36
C GLN A 68 6.34 6.35 -3.65
N LEU A 69 5.72 6.76 -4.75
CA LEU A 69 6.39 6.94 -6.03
C LEU A 69 6.61 8.44 -6.26
N PRO A 70 7.70 8.82 -6.95
CA PRO A 70 7.91 10.20 -7.32
C PRO A 70 6.80 10.72 -8.24
N ALA A 71 6.52 12.01 -8.13
CA ALA A 71 5.49 12.65 -8.92
C ALA A 71 5.84 12.61 -10.43
N GLY A 72 4.81 12.57 -11.27
CA GLY A 72 4.95 12.53 -12.73
C GLY A 72 4.50 11.21 -13.36
N LEU A 73 4.20 10.20 -12.54
CA LEU A 73 3.62 8.96 -13.02
C LEU A 73 2.11 9.07 -13.25
N GLN A 74 1.65 8.48 -14.35
CA GLN A 74 0.27 8.51 -14.80
C GLN A 74 -0.46 7.22 -14.40
N PRO A 75 -1.72 7.29 -13.92
CA PRO A 75 -2.57 6.11 -13.80
C PRO A 75 -2.69 5.38 -15.15
N GLY A 76 -2.64 4.04 -15.12
CA GLY A 76 -2.57 3.17 -16.29
C GLY A 76 -1.14 2.92 -16.80
N ALA A 77 -0.13 3.62 -16.28
CA ALA A 77 1.26 3.34 -16.64
C ALA A 77 1.74 2.02 -16.03
N GLN A 78 2.50 1.26 -16.83
CA GLN A 78 3.11 0.00 -16.44
C GLN A 78 4.61 0.21 -16.28
N ILE A 79 5.14 -0.14 -15.11
CA ILE A 79 6.54 0.11 -14.74
C ILE A 79 7.18 -1.22 -14.34
N PRO A 80 8.34 -1.58 -14.93
CA PRO A 80 9.11 -2.71 -14.47
C PRO A 80 9.72 -2.40 -13.09
N MET A 81 9.39 -3.22 -12.10
CA MET A 81 9.86 -3.09 -10.72
C MET A 81 10.52 -4.40 -10.30
N THR A 82 11.59 -4.34 -9.51
CA THR A 82 12.24 -5.54 -8.96
C THR A 82 11.95 -5.63 -7.47
N LEU A 83 11.40 -6.75 -7.02
CA LEU A 83 11.20 -6.96 -5.59
C LEU A 83 12.54 -7.34 -4.93
N LEU A 84 13.03 -6.50 -4.02
CA LEU A 84 14.34 -6.70 -3.38
C LEU A 84 14.23 -7.41 -2.03
N ALA A 85 13.26 -7.02 -1.22
CA ALA A 85 13.11 -7.51 0.15
C ALA A 85 11.64 -7.52 0.55
N LEU A 86 11.29 -8.39 1.50
CA LEU A 86 9.93 -8.49 2.06
C LEU A 86 9.83 -8.16 3.54
N ALA A 87 10.90 -8.40 4.29
CA ALA A 87 10.97 -8.14 5.72
C ALA A 87 11.98 -7.02 6.01
N PRO A 88 11.70 -6.10 6.94
CA PRO A 88 10.45 -5.95 7.71
C PRO A 88 9.29 -5.34 6.90
N ARG A 89 9.57 -4.70 5.75
CA ARG A 89 8.58 -4.19 4.81
C ARG A 89 8.97 -4.53 3.37
N PRO A 90 8.00 -4.77 2.47
CA PRO A 90 8.27 -5.00 1.06
C PRO A 90 8.97 -3.80 0.42
N THR A 91 10.11 -4.03 -0.22
CA THR A 91 10.91 -3.01 -0.90
C THR A 91 11.09 -3.37 -2.36
N PHE A 92 10.79 -2.42 -3.24
CA PHE A 92 10.92 -2.57 -4.67
C PHE A 92 11.93 -1.56 -5.21
N ALA A 93 12.76 -1.99 -6.14
CA ALA A 93 13.56 -1.12 -6.98
C ALA A 93 12.76 -0.75 -8.24
N LEU A 94 12.52 0.54 -8.47
CA LEU A 94 12.09 1.03 -9.77
C LEU A 94 13.29 1.14 -10.70
N GLY A 95 13.19 0.54 -11.90
CA GLY A 95 14.16 0.75 -12.95
C GLY A 95 14.09 2.17 -13.52
N ALA A 96 15.23 2.71 -13.96
CA ALA A 96 15.33 4.04 -14.59
C ALA A 96 14.42 4.19 -15.84
N ALA A 97 13.99 3.08 -16.44
CA ALA A 97 13.03 3.03 -17.54
C ALA A 97 11.59 3.47 -17.18
N ALA A 98 11.31 3.78 -15.91
CA ALA A 98 10.00 4.25 -15.45
C ALA A 98 9.59 5.65 -15.98
N GLY A 99 10.42 6.29 -16.83
CA GLY A 99 10.11 7.59 -17.44
C GLY A 99 10.04 8.74 -16.41
N LEU A 100 10.69 8.57 -15.28
CA LEU A 100 10.60 9.45 -14.12
C LEU A 100 11.52 10.66 -14.24
N PRO A 101 11.00 11.91 -14.16
CA PRO A 101 11.85 13.09 -14.07
C PRO A 101 12.56 13.10 -12.71
N GLY A 102 13.88 12.90 -12.73
CA GLY A 102 14.71 12.88 -11.51
C GLY A 102 15.13 11.49 -11.03
N ALA A 103 14.73 10.41 -11.71
CA ALA A 103 15.39 9.11 -11.53
C ALA A 103 16.78 9.19 -12.17
N SER A 104 17.82 9.42 -11.36
CA SER A 104 19.19 9.42 -11.85
C SER A 104 19.55 8.04 -12.40
N ASP A 105 20.10 8.03 -13.62
CA ASP A 105 20.57 6.86 -14.40
C ASP A 105 21.60 5.95 -13.69
N ALA A 106 21.97 6.28 -12.45
CA ALA A 106 23.00 5.60 -11.67
C ALA A 106 22.47 4.72 -10.53
N ALA A 107 21.20 4.83 -10.12
CA ALA A 107 20.68 4.03 -9.02
C ALA A 107 19.17 3.73 -9.13
N PRO A 108 18.75 2.47 -8.91
CA PRO A 108 17.33 2.15 -8.83
C PRO A 108 16.71 2.85 -7.62
N LEU A 109 15.55 3.48 -7.83
CA LEU A 109 14.82 4.13 -6.73
C LEU A 109 14.16 3.06 -5.87
N LEU A 110 14.51 3.04 -4.59
CA LEU A 110 13.90 2.14 -3.61
C LEU A 110 12.58 2.71 -3.12
N VAL A 111 11.52 1.94 -3.29
CA VAL A 111 10.18 2.29 -2.81
C VAL A 111 9.63 1.19 -1.92
N PHE A 112 8.91 1.59 -0.90
CA PHE A 112 8.30 0.66 0.05
C PHE A 112 6.84 0.45 -0.31
N ALA A 113 6.42 -0.82 -0.27
CA ALA A 113 5.01 -1.18 -0.46
C ALA A 113 4.32 -1.31 0.88
N ASP A 114 3.19 -0.63 1.01
CA ASP A 114 2.24 -0.75 2.09
C ASP A 114 0.98 -1.47 1.57
N GLY A 115 0.42 -2.40 2.33
CA GLY A 115 -0.77 -3.14 1.89
C GLY A 115 -1.92 -2.16 1.66
N ALA A 116 -2.46 -2.09 0.44
CA ALA A 116 -3.47 -1.09 0.11
C ALA A 116 -4.76 -1.30 0.94
N ASP A 117 -5.29 -0.21 1.48
CA ASP A 117 -6.61 -0.18 2.12
C ASP A 117 -7.66 0.08 1.04
N ASP A 118 -8.37 -0.98 0.64
CA ASP A 118 -9.59 -0.86 -0.16
C ASP A 118 -10.71 -0.43 0.80
N ALA A 119 -11.12 0.83 0.71
CA ALA A 119 -12.12 1.48 1.54
C ALA A 119 -13.53 1.34 0.95
#